data_AF-A0A3B9I2X4-F1
#
_entry.id   AF-A0A3B9I2X4-F1
#
_cell.length_a   1.000
_cell.length_b   1.000
_cell.length_c   1.000
_cell.angle_alpha   90.00
_cell.angle_beta   90.00
_cell.angle_gamma   90.00
#
_symmetry.space_group_name_H-M   'P 1'
#
loop_
_entity.id
_entity.type
_entity.pdbx_description
1 polymer ?
#
loop_
_entity_poly.entity_id
_entity_poly.type
_entity_poly.pdbx_seq_one_letter_code
_entity_poly.pdbx_strand_id
1 'polypeptide(L)' 'MKYKFVIFDFDGTLADTEDINFTIYLDLADKYKLKKVSKSDMGRLKKMSAFDLIDYLDIKQR' A
#
# COMPACT_ATOMS: atom_id res chain seq x y z
N MET A 1 8.57 33.53 -12.92
CA MET A 1 8.53 32.17 -12.34
C MET A 1 9.76 31.42 -12.80
N LYS A 2 10.58 30.87 -11.91
CA LYS A 2 11.76 30.12 -12.36
C LYS A 2 12.14 29.00 -11.42
N TYR A 3 11.21 28.08 -11.20
CA TYR A 3 11.62 26.70 -11.00
C TYR A 3 12.17 26.23 -12.34
N LYS A 4 13.49 26.00 -12.43
CA LYS A 4 14.16 25.62 -13.68
C LYS A 4 14.12 24.12 -13.95
N PHE A 5 13.81 23.29 -12.95
CA PHE A 5 13.75 21.84 -13.07
C PHE A 5 12.70 21.26 -12.12
N VAL A 6 12.00 20.23 -12.60
CA VAL A 6 11.15 19.34 -11.80
C VAL A 6 11.87 18.00 -11.79
N ILE A 7 12.23 17.51 -10.60
CA ILE A 7 12.92 16.23 -10.42
C ILE A 7 11.87 15.19 -10.07
N PHE A 8 11.77 14.14 -10.87
CA PHE A 8 10.90 13.00 -10.63
C PHE A 8 11.73 11.86 -10.04
N ASP A 9 11.23 11.27 -8.97
CA ASP A 9 11.73 10.03 -8.40
C ASP A 9 11.27 8.85 -9.27
N PHE A 10 12.18 7.92 -9.62
CA PHE A 10 11.81 6.67 -10.29
C PHE A 10 11.17 5.67 -9.32
N ASP A 11 11.24 5.94 -8.01
CA ASP A 11 10.68 5.11 -6.94
C ASP A 11 9.23 5.51 -6.57
N GLY A 12 8.59 6.37 -7.37
CA GLY A 12 7.13 6.50 -7.43
C GLY A 12 6.46 7.45 -6.43
N THR A 13 7.10 8.54 -6.02
CA THR A 13 6.58 9.39 -4.93
C THR A 13 5.90 10.70 -5.36
N LEU A 14 5.20 10.69 -6.51
CA LEU A 14 4.26 11.76 -6.91
C LEU A 14 2.94 11.25 -7.51
N ALA A 15 2.67 9.95 -7.41
CA ALA A 15 1.42 9.39 -7.90
C ALA A 15 0.49 9.13 -6.71
N ASP A 16 -0.66 9.82 -6.67
CA ASP A 16 -1.74 9.56 -5.72
C ASP A 16 -2.38 8.20 -6.03
N THR A 17 -1.69 7.13 -5.61
CA THR A 17 -2.02 5.74 -5.93
C THR A 17 -2.59 5.01 -4.73
N GLU A 18 -2.80 5.67 -3.60
CA GLU A 18 -3.30 5.02 -2.38
C GLU A 18 -4.64 4.33 -2.63
N ASP A 19 -5.56 5.01 -3.29
CA ASP A 19 -6.88 4.48 -3.60
C ASP A 19 -6.83 3.33 -4.62
N ILE A 20 -5.92 3.42 -5.60
CA ILE A 20 -5.71 2.37 -6.62
C ILE A 20 -5.09 1.13 -5.95
N ASN A 21 -4.07 1.31 -5.13
CA ASN A 21 -3.41 0.24 -4.38
C ASN A 21 -4.37 -0.45 -3.42
N PHE A 22 -5.23 0.32 -2.74
CA PHE A 22 -6.26 -0.23 -1.86
C PHE A 22 -7.27 -1.08 -2.64
N THR A 23 -7.71 -0.62 -3.81
CA THR A 23 -8.64 -1.37 -4.67
C THR A 23 -8.01 -2.68 -5.15
N ILE A 24 -6.78 -2.64 -5.65
CA ILE A 24 -6.03 -3.83 -6.08
C ILE A 24 -5.88 -4.82 -4.92
N TYR A 25 -5.58 -4.32 -3.72
CA TYR A 25 -5.46 -5.15 -2.53
C TYR A 25 -6.77 -5.87 -2.20
N LEU A 26 -7.92 -5.17 -2.24
CA LEU A 26 -9.22 -5.80 -1.99
C LEU A 26 -9.52 -6.94 -2.98
N ASP A 27 -9.24 -6.73 -4.26
CA ASP A 27 -9.41 -7.75 -5.30
C ASP A 27 -8.52 -8.98 -5.04
N LEU A 28 -7.26 -8.76 -4.64
CA LEU A 28 -6.34 -9.84 -4.28
C LEU A 28 -6.79 -10.54 -3.00
N ALA A 29 -7.27 -9.80 -2.00
CA ALA A 29 -7.76 -10.39 -0.76
C ALA A 29 -8.97 -11.29 -1.01
N ASP A 30 -9.87 -10.90 -1.91
CA ASP A 30 -11.00 -11.75 -2.32
C ASP A 30 -10.58 -13.00 -3.09
N LYS A 31 -9.61 -12.85 -4.00
CA LYS A 31 -9.09 -13.93 -4.84
C LYS A 31 -8.30 -14.97 -4.02
N TYR A 32 -7.46 -14.52 -3.10
CA TYR A 32 -6.56 -15.36 -2.31
C TYR A 32 -7.07 -15.64 -0.89
N LYS A 33 -8.29 -15.20 -0.56
CA LYS A 33 -8.89 -15.35 0.78
C LYS A 33 -8.03 -14.75 1.89
N LEU A 34 -7.38 -13.63 1.60
CA LEU A 34 -6.63 -12.86 2.60
C LEU A 34 -7.61 -12.05 3.45
N LYS A 35 -7.12 -11.61 4.62
CA LYS A 35 -7.85 -10.72 5.50
C LYS A 35 -8.16 -9.39 4.79
N LYS A 36 -9.44 -8.99 4.75
CA LYS A 36 -9.81 -7.66 4.25
C LYS A 36 -9.46 -6.58 5.27
N VAL A 37 -9.02 -5.42 4.78
CA VAL A 37 -8.71 -4.24 5.61
C VAL A 37 -9.57 -3.06 5.18
N SER A 38 -9.89 -2.17 6.12
CA SER A 38 -10.66 -0.96 5.83
C SER A 38 -9.74 0.21 5.47
N LYS A 39 -10.26 1.24 4.77
CA LYS A 39 -9.50 2.48 4.55
C LYS A 39 -9.08 3.15 5.87
N SER A 40 -9.89 3.05 6.92
CA SER A 40 -9.52 3.55 8.25
C SER A 40 -8.31 2.85 8.85
N ASP A 41 -8.02 1.61 8.46
CA ASP A 41 -6.85 0.87 8.92
C ASP A 41 -5.57 1.31 8.20
N MET A 42 -5.66 1.85 6.98
CA MET A 42 -4.48 2.16 6.14
C MET A 42 -3.49 3.10 6.82
N GLY A 43 -3.98 4.11 7.57
CA GLY A 43 -3.12 5.02 8.32
C GLY A 43 -2.27 4.32 9.38
N ARG A 44 -2.75 3.20 9.94
CA ARG A 44 -2.01 2.35 10.87
C ARG A 44 -1.10 1.38 10.12
N LEU A 45 -1.60 0.72 9.07
CA LEU A 45 -0.87 -0.28 8.29
C LEU A 45 0.38 0.29 7.62
N LYS A 46 0.31 1.53 7.12
CA LYS A 46 1.46 2.23 6.52
C LYS A 46 2.62 2.47 7.47
N LYS A 47 2.39 2.39 8.78
CA LYS A 47 3.42 2.58 9.81
C LYS A 47 4.00 1.27 10.32
N MET A 48 3.45 0.13 9.90
CA MET A 48 3.94 -1.19 10.27
C MET A 48 5.18 -1.54 9.46
N SER A 49 6.08 -2.34 10.04
CA SER A 49 7.12 -2.97 9.24
C SER A 49 6.51 -4.01 8.29
N ALA A 50 7.26 -4.42 7.27
CA ALA A 50 6.80 -5.46 6.35
C ALA A 50 6.47 -6.77 7.07
N PHE A 51 7.24 -7.15 8.09
CA PHE A 51 7.00 -8.35 8.89
C PHE A 51 5.73 -8.23 9.73
N ASP A 52 5.53 -7.09 10.41
CA ASP A 52 4.31 -6.84 11.18
C ASP A 52 3.07 -6.87 10.29
N LEU A 53 3.18 -6.38 9.05
CA LEU A 53 2.10 -6.39 8.08
C LEU A 53 1.76 -7.82 7.64
N ILE A 54 2.76 -8.64 7.34
CA ILE A 54 2.60 -10.05 6.95
C ILE A 54 1.88 -10.82 8.06
N ASP A 55 2.32 -10.64 9.31
CA ASP A 55 1.72 -11.29 10.47
C ASP A 55 0.29 -10.77 10.73
N TYR A 56 0.06 -9.45 10.63
CA TYR A 56 -1.27 -8.85 10.80
C TYR A 56 -2.28 -9.36 9.76
N LEU A 57 -1.80 -9.64 8.54
CA LEU A 57 -2.60 -10.13 7.41
C LEU A 57 -2.72 -11.66 7.37
N ASP A 58 -2.08 -12.38 8.30
CA ASP A 58 -2.05 -13.85 8.37
C ASP A 58 -1.53 -14.49 7.07
N ILE A 59 -0.53 -13.85 6.45
CA ILE A 59 0.10 -14.38 5.24
C ILE A 59 1.14 -15.43 5.66
N LYS A 60 0.91 -16.70 5.26
CA LYS A 60 1.86 -17.79 5.55
C LYS A 60 3.24 -17.50 4.95
N GLN A 61 4.24 -17.37 5.80
CA GLN A 61 5.64 -17.35 5.40
C GLN A 61 6.04 -18.77 4.95
N ARG A 62 6.69 -18.89 3.79
CA ARG A 62 7.17 -20.17 3.24
C ARG A 62 8.47 -20.62 3.90
#